data_AF-A0A4U7JE19-F1
#
_entry.id   AF-A0A4U7JE19-F1
#
_cell.length_a   1.000
_cell.length_b   1.000
_cell.length_c   1.000
_cell.angle_alpha   90.00
_cell.angle_beta   90.00
_cell.angle_gamma   90.00
#
_symmetry.space_group_name_H-M   'P 1'
#
loop_
_entity.id
_entity.type
_entity.pdbx_description
1 polymer ?
#
loop_
_entity_poly.entity_id
_entity_poly.type
_entity_poly.pdbx_seq_one_letter_code
_entity_poly.pdbx_strand_id
1 'polypeptide(L)'
;MSISFEELMQIGNNQFNFEKLVEQMKSPLNIIPFVGAGMSCPIYPLWETFLLNMAKEVDRYNEISEMLKKGLFEEAAGELINDMGKRDFDDFMEMSFDKKKLQNAALDGAVSLLPRLACGPVITTNFD
;
A
#
# COMPACT_ATOMS: atom_id res chain seq x y z
N MET A 1 1.04 -21.32 3.08
CA MET A 1 2.02 -22.07 2.28
C MET A 1 2.87 -21.02 1.59
N SER A 2 4.17 -20.92 1.93
CA SER A 2 5.05 -19.94 1.29
C SER A 2 5.48 -20.47 -0.07
N ILE A 3 5.27 -19.68 -1.12
CA ILE A 3 5.81 -19.97 -2.45
C ILE A 3 7.35 -19.84 -2.42
N SER A 4 8.07 -20.80 -3.00
CA SER A 4 9.53 -20.75 -3.13
C SER A 4 9.98 -19.74 -4.18
N PHE A 5 11.27 -19.39 -4.18
CA PHE A 5 11.84 -18.50 -5.19
C PHE A 5 11.72 -19.11 -6.59
N GLU A 6 12.00 -20.41 -6.71
CA GLU A 6 11.91 -21.16 -7.96
C GLU A 6 10.47 -21.15 -8.49
N GLU A 7 9.47 -21.38 -7.63
CA GLU A 7 8.06 -21.30 -8.01
C GLU A 7 7.64 -19.89 -8.41
N LEU A 8 8.10 -18.85 -7.70
CA LEU A 8 7.84 -17.45 -8.05
C LEU A 8 8.33 -17.10 -9.45
N MET A 9 9.50 -17.63 -9.83
CA MET A 9 10.09 -17.38 -11.15
C MET A 9 9.28 -18.01 -12.29
N GLN A 10 8.53 -19.09 -12.03
CA GLN A 10 7.66 -19.74 -13.01
C GLN A 10 6.32 -19.02 -13.23
N ILE A 11 5.99 -18.00 -12.44
CA ILE A 11 4.73 -17.25 -12.61
C ILE A 11 4.86 -16.28 -13.77
N GLY A 12 4.12 -16.52 -14.86
CA GLY A 12 4.04 -15.62 -16.00
C GLY A 12 5.42 -15.27 -16.56
N ASN A 13 5.75 -13.98 -16.58
CA ASN A 13 7.03 -13.47 -17.07
C ASN A 13 8.03 -13.12 -15.94
N ASN A 14 7.84 -13.66 -14.73
CA ASN A 14 8.63 -13.26 -13.57
C ASN A 14 10.13 -13.51 -13.74
N GLN A 15 10.54 -14.66 -14.29
CA GLN A 15 11.95 -14.94 -14.56
C GLN A 15 12.60 -13.82 -15.41
N PHE A 16 11.97 -13.47 -16.54
CA PHE A 16 12.46 -12.42 -17.42
C PHE A 16 12.49 -11.05 -16.73
N ASN A 17 11.41 -10.69 -16.03
CA ASN A 17 11.31 -9.42 -15.31
C ASN A 17 12.36 -9.31 -14.19
N PHE A 18 12.61 -10.40 -13.47
CA PHE A 18 13.61 -10.47 -12.42
C PHE A 18 15.02 -10.26 -12.99
N GLU A 19 15.36 -10.95 -14.08
CA GLU A 19 16.65 -10.77 -14.77
C GLU A 19 16.85 -9.31 -15.24
N LYS A 20 15.80 -8.70 -15.81
CA LYS A 20 15.84 -7.29 -16.21
C LYS A 20 15.97 -6.33 -15.03
N LEU A 21 15.31 -6.61 -13.92
CA LEU A 21 15.45 -5.82 -12.70
C LEU A 21 16.89 -5.89 -12.18
N VAL A 22 17.49 -7.09 -12.13
CA VAL A 22 18.88 -7.27 -11.70
C VAL A 22 19.87 -6.57 -12.64
N GLU A 23 19.64 -6.60 -13.94
CA GLU A 23 20.42 -5.86 -14.94
C GLU A 23 20.37 -4.35 -14.66
N GLN A 24 19.17 -3.79 -14.45
CA GLN A 24 18.97 -2.37 -14.17
C GLN A 24 19.61 -1.94 -12.84
N MET A 25 19.50 -2.76 -11.80
CA MET A 25 20.12 -2.50 -10.48
C MET A 25 21.65 -2.47 -10.53
N LYS A 26 22.27 -3.15 -11.50
CA LYS A 26 23.72 -3.12 -11.72
C LYS A 26 24.18 -1.95 -12.59
N SER A 27 23.26 -1.24 -13.24
CA SER A 27 23.58 -0.07 -14.04
C SER A 27 23.90 1.15 -13.15
N PRO A 28 24.64 2.16 -13.64
CA PRO A 28 24.89 3.39 -12.90
C PRO A 28 23.62 4.18 -12.55
N LEU A 29 22.54 4.04 -13.33
CA LEU A 29 21.26 4.71 -13.07
C LEU A 29 20.49 4.07 -11.90
N ASN A 30 20.72 2.78 -11.64
CA ASN A 30 20.03 1.99 -10.62
C ASN A 30 18.49 2.02 -10.80
N ILE A 31 17.71 1.77 -9.74
CA ILE A 31 16.25 1.77 -9.73
C ILE A 31 15.69 2.85 -8.80
N ILE A 32 14.46 3.28 -9.06
CA ILE A 32 13.64 4.09 -8.16
C ILE A 32 12.43 3.25 -7.79
N PRO A 33 12.35 2.74 -6.55
CA PRO A 33 11.17 2.00 -6.11
C PRO A 33 9.93 2.89 -6.08
N PHE A 34 8.82 2.39 -6.62
CA PHE A 34 7.48 2.92 -6.40
C PHE A 34 6.71 1.91 -5.54
N VAL A 35 6.32 2.28 -4.33
CA VAL A 35 5.67 1.38 -3.38
C VAL A 35 4.33 1.90 -2.88
N GLY A 36 3.36 1.00 -2.74
CA GLY A 36 2.02 1.30 -2.22
C GLY A 36 1.71 0.57 -0.91
N ALA A 37 0.46 0.66 -0.47
CA ALA A 37 0.04 0.29 0.90
C ALA A 37 0.30 -1.19 1.23
N GLY A 38 0.44 -2.04 0.20
CA GLY A 38 0.84 -3.43 0.36
C GLY A 38 2.20 -3.62 1.05
N MET A 39 3.10 -2.64 0.98
CA MET A 39 4.40 -2.69 1.69
C MET A 39 4.27 -2.44 3.20
N SER A 40 3.19 -1.80 3.63
CA SER A 40 2.92 -1.52 5.05
C SER A 40 1.98 -2.55 5.68
N CYS A 41 1.49 -3.52 4.91
CA CYS A 41 0.72 -4.67 5.40
C CYS A 41 1.67 -5.66 6.13
N PRO A 42 1.31 -6.20 7.31
CA PRO A 42 -0.01 -6.12 7.96
C PRO A 42 -0.17 -5.00 8.99
N ILE A 43 0.79 -4.07 9.12
CA ILE A 43 0.78 -3.03 10.15
C ILE A 43 -0.37 -2.03 9.91
N TYR A 44 -0.54 -1.62 8.66
CA TYR A 44 -1.56 -0.67 8.23
C TYR A 44 -2.50 -1.27 7.19
N PRO A 45 -3.79 -0.84 7.16
CA PRO A 45 -4.76 -1.35 6.20
C PRO A 45 -4.42 -0.90 4.77
N LEU A 46 -4.85 -1.69 3.78
CA LEU A 46 -4.91 -1.23 2.40
C LEU A 46 -5.93 -0.09 2.25
N TRP A 47 -5.74 0.78 1.26
CA TRP A 47 -6.67 1.89 0.98
C TRP A 47 -8.13 1.45 0.82
N GLU A 48 -8.36 0.33 0.13
CA GLU A 48 -9.72 -0.23 -0.02
C GLU A 48 -10.32 -0.59 1.35
N THR A 49 -9.58 -1.32 2.18
CA THR A 49 -10.03 -1.72 3.53
C THR A 49 -10.28 -0.50 4.42
N PHE A 50 -9.40 0.50 4.34
CA PHE A 50 -9.52 1.73 5.09
C PHE A 50 -10.81 2.50 4.73
N LEU A 51 -11.03 2.77 3.45
CA LEU A 51 -12.22 3.51 2.98
C LEU A 51 -13.52 2.73 3.27
N LEU A 52 -13.50 1.40 3.13
CA LEU A 52 -14.65 0.56 3.47
C LEU A 52 -14.97 0.55 4.97
N ASN A 53 -13.97 0.65 5.84
CA ASN A 53 -14.21 0.76 7.28
C ASN A 53 -14.83 2.10 7.62
N MET A 54 -14.33 3.18 7.03
CA MET A 54 -14.88 4.51 7.22
C MET A 54 -16.33 4.62 6.67
N ALA A 55 -16.60 3.98 5.52
CA ALA A 55 -17.94 3.92 4.94
C ALA A 55 -18.98 3.23 5.82
N LYS A 56 -18.57 2.36 6.77
CA LYS A 56 -19.49 1.76 7.74
C LYS A 56 -19.94 2.76 8.79
N GLU A 57 -19.10 3.73 9.16
CA GLU A 57 -19.43 4.74 10.18
C GLU A 57 -20.51 5.72 9.69
N VAL A 58 -20.73 5.80 8.37
CA VAL A 58 -21.72 6.68 7.73
C VAL A 58 -22.77 5.92 6.92
N ASP A 59 -22.89 4.60 7.10
CA ASP A 59 -23.87 3.74 6.41
C ASP A 59 -23.82 3.78 4.85
N ARG A 60 -22.62 3.98 4.27
CA ARG A 60 -22.37 4.10 2.81
C ARG A 60 -21.55 2.95 2.21
N TYR A 61 -21.45 1.81 2.90
CA TYR A 61 -20.54 0.73 2.53
C TYR A 61 -20.74 0.24 1.08
N ASN A 62 -21.99 0.07 0.64
CA ASN A 62 -22.29 -0.50 -0.68
C ASN A 62 -21.90 0.46 -1.80
N GLU A 63 -22.26 1.74 -1.67
CA GLU A 63 -21.95 2.78 -2.63
C GLU A 63 -20.44 2.94 -2.78
N ILE A 64 -19.72 3.03 -1.67
CA ILE A 64 -18.27 3.15 -1.66
C ILE A 64 -17.61 1.90 -2.22
N SER A 65 -18.07 0.69 -1.85
CA SER A 65 -17.54 -0.55 -2.42
C SER A 65 -17.66 -0.60 -3.95
N GLU A 66 -18.79 -0.16 -4.51
CA GLU A 66 -18.96 -0.09 -5.97
C GLU A 66 -18.06 0.95 -6.64
N MET A 67 -17.75 2.06 -5.97
CA MET A 67 -16.77 3.05 -6.46
C MET A 67 -15.36 2.46 -6.46
N LEU A 68 -14.97 1.77 -5.40
CA LEU A 68 -13.64 1.16 -5.26
C LEU A 68 -13.41 0.05 -6.30
N LYS A 69 -14.43 -0.77 -6.59
CA LYS A 69 -14.38 -1.76 -7.69
C LYS A 69 -14.13 -1.13 -9.06
N LYS A 70 -14.52 0.14 -9.25
CA LYS A 70 -14.27 0.91 -10.48
C LYS A 70 -12.95 1.68 -10.44
N GLY A 71 -12.17 1.57 -9.37
CA GLY A 71 -10.92 2.30 -9.18
C GLY A 71 -11.09 3.77 -8.80
N LEU A 72 -12.30 4.19 -8.40
CA LEU A 72 -12.64 5.58 -8.05
C LEU A 72 -12.31 5.88 -6.58
N PHE A 73 -11.02 5.77 -6.22
CA PHE A 73 -10.56 5.92 -4.83
C PHE A 73 -10.67 7.38 -4.34
N GLU A 74 -10.29 8.35 -5.16
CA GLU A 74 -10.30 9.77 -4.79
C GLU A 74 -11.74 10.28 -4.63
N GLU A 75 -12.63 9.90 -5.54
CA GLU A 75 -14.05 10.25 -5.47
C GLU A 75 -14.73 9.60 -4.26
N ALA A 76 -14.39 8.34 -3.95
CA ALA A 76 -14.92 7.66 -2.77
C ALA A 76 -14.49 8.36 -1.47
N ALA A 77 -13.22 8.77 -1.38
CA ALA A 77 -12.73 9.56 -0.26
C ALA A 77 -13.43 10.92 -0.17
N GLY A 78 -13.68 11.58 -1.32
CA GLY A 78 -14.43 12.84 -1.38
C GLY A 78 -15.86 12.72 -0.86
N GLU A 79 -16.59 11.68 -1.25
CA GLU A 79 -17.94 11.39 -0.73
C GLU A 79 -17.92 11.17 0.79
N LEU A 80 -16.95 10.42 1.29
CA LEU A 80 -16.79 10.19 2.73
C LEU A 80 -16.51 11.48 3.49
N ILE A 81 -15.61 12.35 2.98
CA ILE A 81 -15.33 13.67 3.56
C ILE A 81 -16.58 14.54 3.58
N ASN A 82 -17.40 14.50 2.52
CA ASN A 82 -18.65 15.27 2.47
C ASN A 82 -19.67 14.78 3.50
N ASP A 83 -19.74 13.47 3.74
CA ASP A 83 -20.71 12.85 4.64
C ASP A 83 -20.35 13.02 6.14
N MET A 84 -19.08 12.80 6.53
CA MET A 84 -18.65 12.93 7.94
C MET A 84 -18.06 14.31 8.28
N GLY A 85 -17.63 15.06 7.27
CA GLY A 85 -16.85 16.27 7.46
C GLY A 85 -15.35 16.01 7.61
N LYS A 86 -14.55 17.01 7.22
CA LYS A 86 -13.09 16.90 7.17
C LYS A 86 -12.44 16.50 8.49
N ARG A 87 -12.97 16.98 9.63
CA ARG A 87 -12.38 16.72 10.94
C ARG A 87 -12.43 15.24 11.30
N ASP A 88 -13.62 14.65 11.20
CA ASP A 88 -13.83 13.25 11.56
C ASP A 88 -13.06 12.32 10.62
N PHE A 89 -12.94 12.71 9.34
CA PHE A 89 -12.08 12.04 8.36
C PHE A 89 -10.60 12.05 8.79
N ASP A 90 -10.06 13.22 9.15
CA ASP A 90 -8.67 13.37 9.58
C ASP A 90 -8.41 12.58 10.89
N ASP A 91 -9.35 12.61 11.85
CA ASP A 91 -9.25 11.84 13.09
C ASP A 91 -9.23 10.32 12.80
N PHE A 92 -10.01 9.85 11.83
CA PHE A 92 -10.02 8.44 11.42
C PHE A 92 -8.73 8.03 10.70
N MET A 93 -8.15 8.92 9.88
CA MET A 93 -6.82 8.75 9.28
C MET A 93 -5.75 8.61 10.37
N GLU A 94 -5.69 9.55 11.33
CA GLU A 94 -4.70 9.51 12.41
C GLU A 94 -4.82 8.23 13.25
N MET A 95 -6.04 7.81 13.59
CA MET A 95 -6.28 6.57 14.33
C MET A 95 -5.87 5.31 13.54
N SER A 96 -6.16 5.30 12.23
CA SER A 96 -5.89 4.15 11.37
C SER A 96 -4.40 3.99 11.07
N PHE A 97 -3.66 5.09 10.97
CA PHE A 97 -2.24 5.10 10.65
C PHE A 97 -1.35 5.57 11.82
N ASP A 98 -1.83 5.45 13.06
CA ASP A 98 -1.08 5.87 14.26
C ASP A 98 0.30 5.18 14.33
N LYS A 99 1.36 5.98 14.52
CA LYS A 99 2.75 5.53 14.69
C LYS A 99 2.95 4.59 15.88
N LYS A 100 2.06 4.63 16.88
CA LYS A 100 2.09 3.67 18.00
C LYS A 100 1.95 2.22 17.53
N LYS A 101 1.31 1.97 16.37
CA LYS A 101 1.22 0.63 15.78
C LYS A 101 2.59 0.07 15.38
N LEU A 102 3.55 0.95 15.02
CA LEU A 102 4.93 0.55 14.70
C LEU A 102 5.73 0.12 15.93
N GLN A 103 5.45 0.69 17.11
CA GLN A 103 6.25 0.42 18.33
C GLN A 103 6.19 -1.05 18.76
N ASN A 104 5.10 -1.74 18.43
CA ASN A 104 4.87 -3.14 18.75
C ASN A 104 4.94 -4.06 17.52
N ALA A 105 5.24 -3.51 16.34
CA ALA A 105 5.29 -4.28 15.10
C ALA A 105 6.71 -4.75 14.79
N ALA A 106 6.84 -5.98 14.32
CA ALA A 106 8.05 -6.40 13.63
C ALA A 106 8.09 -5.72 12.26
N LEU A 107 9.15 -4.96 11.98
CA LEU A 107 9.45 -4.48 10.64
C LEU A 107 10.10 -5.62 9.85
N ASP A 108 9.29 -6.60 9.49
CA ASP A 108 9.70 -7.76 8.68
C ASP A 108 9.19 -7.65 7.23
N GLY A 109 9.48 -8.66 6.42
CA GLY A 109 9.04 -8.71 5.03
C GLY A 109 9.76 -7.75 4.08
N ALA A 110 9.15 -7.52 2.91
CA ALA A 110 9.79 -6.83 1.79
C ALA A 110 10.14 -5.36 2.09
N VAL A 111 9.36 -4.68 2.93
CA VAL A 111 9.60 -3.26 3.29
C VAL A 111 10.93 -3.06 4.01
N SER A 112 11.33 -4.01 4.85
CA SER A 112 12.62 -4.00 5.54
C SER A 112 13.82 -4.10 4.58
N LEU A 113 13.60 -4.59 3.35
CA LEU A 113 14.62 -4.76 2.33
C LEU A 113 14.75 -3.56 1.40
N LEU A 114 13.76 -2.67 1.34
CA LEU A 114 13.81 -1.47 0.47
C LEU A 114 15.09 -0.64 0.66
N PRO A 115 15.55 -0.33 1.89
CA PRO A 115 16.79 0.43 2.09
C PRO A 115 18.05 -0.27 1.58
N ARG A 116 17.98 -1.59 1.34
CA ARG A 116 19.08 -2.40 0.77
C ARG A 116 19.00 -2.49 -0.74
N LEU A 117 17.83 -2.26 -1.35
CA LEU A 117 17.60 -2.39 -2.78
C LEU A 117 17.95 -1.12 -3.54
N ALA A 118 17.66 0.06 -2.98
CA ALA A 118 17.94 1.33 -3.63
C ALA A 118 18.51 2.34 -2.63
N CYS A 119 19.53 3.09 -3.05
CA CYS A 119 20.12 4.19 -2.28
C CYS A 119 19.57 5.58 -2.68
N GLY A 120 18.64 5.61 -3.64
CA GLY A 120 18.02 6.81 -4.18
C GLY A 120 16.64 7.10 -3.59
N PRO A 121 15.86 7.99 -4.22
CA PRO A 121 14.51 8.28 -3.77
C PRO A 121 13.61 7.04 -3.86
N VAL A 122 12.61 7.00 -2.99
CA VAL A 122 11.49 6.06 -3.05
C VAL A 122 10.22 6.88 -3.27
N ILE A 123 9.42 6.50 -4.27
CA ILE A 123 8.11 7.10 -4.50
C ILE A 123 7.08 6.25 -3.78
N THR A 124 6.19 6.86 -3.01
CA THR A 124 5.12 6.13 -2.33
C THR A 124 3.79 6.85 -2.35
N THR A 125 2.72 6.06 -2.36
CA THR A 125 1.34 6.53 -2.12
C THR A 125 0.89 6.26 -0.69
N ASN A 126 1.79 5.79 0.18
CA ASN A 126 1.48 5.49 1.58
C ASN A 126 1.47 6.77 2.41
N PHE A 127 0.67 6.77 3.46
CA PHE A 127 0.60 7.87 4.41
C PHE A 127 1.60 7.71 5.57
N ASP A 128 1.91 6.47 5.95
CA ASP A 128 2.84 6.13 7.05
C ASP A 128 4.32 6.42 6.75
#